data_AF-A0A4Q2QQW1-F1
#
_entry.id   AF-A0A4Q2QQW1-F1
#
_cell.length_a   1.000
_cell.length_b   1.000
_cell.length_c   1.000
_cell.angle_alpha   90.00
_cell.angle_beta   90.00
_cell.angle_gamma   90.00
#
_symmetry.space_group_name_H-M   'P 1'
#
loop_
_entity.id
_entity.type
_entity.pdbx_description
1 polymer ?
#
loop_
_entity_poly.entity_id
_entity_poly.type
_entity_poly.pdbx_seq_one_letter_code
_entity_poly.pdbx_strand_id
1 'polypeptide(L)'
;SEQYPWPKPVYYHICLELRRRGTDGQLSHKELEREAGDILDRWEKRVLAGKPIPPIRRALAAPVAPKGPTPAELLKTKYQRMKADGRA
;
A
#
# COMPACT_ATOMS: atom_id res chain seq x y z
N SER A 1 -3.95 -8.54 7.28
CA SER A 1 -4.02 -8.95 5.86
C SER A 1 -4.61 -7.79 5.08
N GLU A 2 -3.91 -7.29 4.06
CA GLU A 2 -4.38 -6.24 3.14
C GLU A 2 -5.02 -6.83 1.87
N GLN A 3 -5.24 -8.15 1.83
CA GLN A 3 -5.75 -8.83 0.64
C GLN A 3 -7.15 -8.33 0.30
N TYR A 4 -7.21 -7.64 -0.82
CA TYR A 4 -8.39 -7.09 -1.48
C TYR A 4 -8.83 -8.05 -2.60
N PRO A 5 -10.13 -8.14 -2.94
CA PRO A 5 -11.26 -7.29 -2.53
C PRO A 5 -11.91 -7.69 -1.20
N TRP A 6 -12.11 -6.70 -0.34
CA TRP A 6 -13.02 -6.84 0.80
C TRP A 6 -14.47 -6.82 0.29
N PRO A 7 -15.39 -7.62 0.87
CA PRO A 7 -16.79 -7.64 0.45
C PRO A 7 -17.50 -6.28 0.56
N LYS A 8 -17.08 -5.45 1.52
CA LYS A 8 -17.59 -4.09 1.74
C LYS A 8 -16.42 -3.11 1.91
N PRO A 9 -16.45 -1.93 1.25
CA PRO A 9 -15.37 -0.93 1.38
C PRO A 9 -15.15 -0.43 2.82
N VAL A 10 -16.18 -0.48 3.68
CA VAL A 10 -16.11 -0.03 5.07
C VAL A 10 -15.15 -0.88 5.92
N TYR A 11 -15.00 -2.17 5.61
CA TYR A 11 -14.13 -3.08 6.37
C TYR A 11 -12.68 -2.65 6.31
N TYR A 12 -12.23 -2.13 5.16
CA TYR A 12 -10.89 -1.57 5.05
C TYR A 12 -10.65 -0.46 6.09
N HIS A 13 -11.57 0.50 6.18
CA HIS A 13 -11.44 1.62 7.10
C HIS A 13 -11.49 1.18 8.56
N ILE A 14 -12.41 0.26 8.90
CA ILE A 14 -12.53 -0.30 10.26
C ILE A 14 -11.23 -0.99 10.68
N CYS A 15 -10.70 -1.89 9.86
CA CYS A 15 -9.50 -2.65 10.20
C CYS A 15 -8.26 -1.75 10.32
N LEU A 16 -8.14 -0.74 9.45
CA LEU A 16 -7.00 0.19 9.47
C LEU A 16 -7.08 1.11 10.70
N GLU A 17 -8.26 1.60 11.03
CA GLU A 17 -8.50 2.41 12.22
C GLU A 17 -8.24 1.61 13.50
N LEU A 18 -8.74 0.37 13.59
CA LEU A 18 -8.50 -0.52 14.72
C LEU A 18 -7.01 -0.85 14.89
N ARG A 19 -6.30 -1.16 13.79
CA ARG A 19 -4.86 -1.39 13.82
C ARG A 19 -4.09 -0.17 14.32
N ARG A 20 -4.46 1.02 13.83
CA ARG A 20 -3.84 2.29 14.23
C ARG A 20 -4.04 2.53 15.73
N ARG A 21 -5.28 2.50 16.21
CA ARG A 21 -5.58 2.70 17.65
C ARG A 21 -4.91 1.65 18.53
N GLY A 22 -4.92 0.39 18.10
CA GLY A 22 -4.24 -0.70 18.80
C GLY A 22 -2.73 -0.51 18.89
N THR A 23 -2.08 -0.06 17.82
CA THR A 23 -0.63 0.14 17.77
C THR A 23 -0.22 1.41 18.54
N ASP A 24 -0.90 2.53 18.31
CA ASP A 24 -0.63 3.81 18.95
C ASP A 24 -0.87 3.73 20.47
N GLY A 25 -1.90 2.99 20.90
CA GLY A 25 -2.29 2.82 22.30
C GLY A 25 -1.69 1.60 22.99
N GLN A 26 -0.92 0.75 22.28
CA GLN A 26 -0.38 -0.51 22.78
C GLN A 26 -1.44 -1.38 23.49
N LEU A 27 -2.63 -1.46 22.91
CA LEU A 27 -3.80 -2.03 23.56
C LEU A 27 -3.64 -3.55 23.79
N SER A 28 -4.09 -3.99 24.95
CA SER A 28 -4.31 -5.42 25.21
C SER A 28 -5.47 -5.96 24.37
N HIS A 29 -5.62 -7.28 24.32
CA HIS A 29 -6.70 -7.91 23.55
C HIS A 29 -8.10 -7.43 23.97
N LYS A 30 -8.37 -7.35 25.28
CA LYS A 30 -9.67 -6.86 25.80
C LYS A 30 -9.95 -5.42 25.44
N GLU A 31 -8.92 -4.56 25.48
CA GLU A 31 -9.07 -3.15 25.10
C GLU A 31 -9.28 -3.01 23.59
N LEU A 32 -8.62 -3.86 22.79
CA LEU A 32 -8.81 -3.90 21.35
C LEU A 32 -10.23 -4.35 20.97
N GLU A 33 -10.80 -5.32 21.67
CA GLU A 33 -12.20 -5.72 21.49
C GLU A 33 -13.17 -4.58 21.81
N ARG A 34 -12.93 -3.84 22.90
CA ARG A 34 -13.75 -2.67 23.26
C ARG A 34 -13.68 -1.59 22.17
N GLU A 35 -12.47 -1.25 21.74
CA GLU A 35 -12.25 -0.26 20.66
C GLU A 35 -12.87 -0.71 19.33
N ALA A 36 -12.86 -2.01 19.03
CA ALA A 36 -13.54 -2.54 17.85
C ALA A 36 -15.05 -2.26 17.91
N GLY A 37 -15.68 -2.44 19.08
CA GLY A 37 -17.08 -2.08 19.32
C GLY A 37 -17.36 -0.60 19.06
N ASP A 38 -16.54 0.29 19.63
CA ASP A 38 -16.69 1.74 19.48
C ASP A 38 -16.50 2.21 18.03
N ILE A 39 -15.57 1.58 17.29
CA ILE A 39 -15.38 1.86 15.86
C ILE A 39 -16.60 1.41 15.06
N LEU A 40 -17.15 0.23 15.33
CA LEU A 40 -18.32 -0.30 14.63
C LEU A 40 -19.54 0.60 14.83
N ASP A 41 -19.85 0.98 16.08
CA ASP A 41 -20.96 1.88 16.42
C ASP A 41 -20.83 3.24 15.72
N ARG A 42 -19.61 3.80 15.65
CA ARG A 42 -19.36 5.06 14.93
C ARG A 42 -19.64 4.93 13.43
N TRP A 43 -19.20 3.83 12.82
CA TRP A 43 -19.41 3.60 11.39
C TRP A 43 -20.89 3.34 11.07
N GLU A 44 -21.60 2.59 11.92
CA GLU A 44 -23.04 2.41 11.81
C GLU A 44 -23.78 3.76 11.84
N LYS A 45 -23.50 4.61 12.83
CA LYS A 45 -24.08 5.96 12.92
C LYS A 45 -23.80 6.81 11.68
N ARG A 46 -22.59 6.74 11.11
CA ARG A 46 -22.26 7.47 9.86
C ARG A 46 -23.08 6.97 8.69
N VAL A 47 -23.21 5.65 8.53
CA VAL A 47 -23.96 5.02 7.44
C VAL A 47 -25.44 5.35 7.55
N LEU A 48 -26.02 5.26 8.75
CA LEU A 48 -27.41 5.66 9.01
C LEU A 48 -27.66 7.14 8.72
N ALA A 49 -26.69 8.01 8.99
CA ALA A 49 -26.73 9.43 8.63
C ALA A 49 -26.53 9.69 7.12
N GLY A 50 -26.48 8.66 6.27
CA GLY A 50 -26.30 8.78 4.82
C GLY A 50 -24.90 9.24 4.40
N LYS A 51 -23.91 9.21 5.31
CA LYS A 51 -22.54 9.66 4.96
C LYS A 51 -21.86 8.62 4.08
N PRO A 52 -21.22 9.03 2.97
CA PRO A 52 -20.56 8.09 2.08
C PRO A 52 -19.34 7.45 2.75
N ILE A 53 -19.06 6.19 2.39
CA ILE A 53 -17.82 5.52 2.75
C ILE A 53 -16.69 6.10 1.87
N PRO A 54 -15.59 6.61 2.46
CA PRO A 54 -14.50 7.20 1.69
C PRO A 54 -13.90 6.19 0.69
N PRO A 55 -13.50 6.63 -0.52
CA PRO A 55 -12.85 5.76 -1.48
C PRO A 55 -11.49 5.28 -0.96
N ILE A 56 -11.19 4.00 -1.14
CA ILE A 56 -9.90 3.41 -0.78
C ILE A 56 -8.88 3.84 -1.84
N ARG A 57 -7.95 4.73 -1.46
CA ARG A 57 -6.85 5.16 -2.34
C ARG A 57 -5.76 4.11 -2.31
N ARG A 58 -5.38 3.60 -3.47
CA ARG A 58 -4.17 2.78 -3.64
C ARG A 58 -3.02 3.66 -4.05
N ALA A 59 -1.84 3.37 -3.53
CA ALA A 59 -0.62 3.92 -4.11
C ALA A 59 -0.55 3.44 -5.57
N LEU A 60 -0.59 4.38 -6.51
CA LEU A 60 -0.27 4.08 -7.89
C LEU A 60 1.22 3.77 -7.96
N ALA A 61 1.62 2.80 -8.79
CA ALA A 61 3.02 2.60 -9.06
C ALA A 61 3.61 3.92 -9.58
N ALA A 62 4.79 4.30 -9.06
CA ALA A 62 5.48 5.46 -9.58
C ALA A 62 5.70 5.29 -11.09
N PRO A 63 5.56 6.35 -11.90
CA PRO A 63 5.83 6.25 -13.33
C PRO A 63 7.26 5.76 -13.52
N VAL A 64 7.42 4.68 -14.27
CA VAL A 64 8.73 4.13 -14.59
C VAL A 64 9.31 5.00 -15.71
N ALA A 65 10.17 5.95 -15.35
CA ALA A 65 10.96 6.67 -16.34
C ALA A 65 11.87 5.66 -17.07
N PRO A 66 12.07 5.79 -18.40
CA PRO A 66 13.01 4.94 -19.12
C PRO A 66 14.40 5.14 -18.50
N LYS A 67 14.90 4.09 -17.85
CA LYS A 67 16.27 4.06 -17.36
C LYS A 67 17.15 3.97 -18.60
N GLY A 68 17.85 5.05 -18.94
CA GLY A 68 18.88 5.01 -19.99
C GLY A 68 19.88 3.88 -19.74
N PRO A 69 20.79 3.62 -20.69
CA PRO A 69 21.72 2.50 -20.58
C PRO A 69 22.52 2.60 -19.29
N THR A 70 22.54 1.51 -18.53
CA THR A 70 23.34 1.39 -17.32
C THR A 70 24.83 1.51 -17.66
N PRO A 71 25.69 1.94 -16.72
CA PRO A 71 27.13 1.96 -16.93
C PRO A 71 27.69 0.60 -17.38
N ALA A 72 27.14 -0.51 -16.88
CA ALA A 72 27.53 -1.86 -17.29
C ALA A 72 27.18 -2.15 -18.76
N GLU A 73 26.02 -1.70 -19.24
CA GLU A 73 25.62 -1.83 -20.65
C GLU A 73 26.51 -0.98 -21.57
N LEU A 74 26.88 0.23 -21.13
CA LEU A 74 27.83 1.07 -21.86
C LEU A 74 29.20 0.40 -21.97
N LEU A 75 29.69 -0.20 -20.88
CA LEU A 75 30.96 -0.94 -20.87
C LEU A 75 30.89 -2.19 -21.77
N LYS A 76 29.80 -2.97 -21.71
CA LYS A 76 29.58 -4.12 -22.59
C LYS A 76 29.56 -3.72 -24.06
N THR A 77 28.91 -2.61 -24.39
CA THR A 77 28.86 -2.06 -25.74
C THR A 77 30.26 -1.65 -26.23
N LYS A 78 31.04 -0.98 -25.38
CA LYS A 78 32.44 -0.63 -25.69
C LYS A 78 33.29 -1.87 -25.94
N TYR A 79 33.19 -2.87 -25.08
CA TYR A 79 33.91 -4.14 -25.23
C TYR A 79 33.53 -4.85 -26.54
N GLN A 80 32.23 -4.94 -26.86
CA GLN A 80 31.76 -5.56 -28.10
C GLN A 80 32.30 -4.85 -29.36
N ARG A 81 32.40 -3.52 -29.34
CA ARG A 81 33.04 -2.75 -30.43
C ARG A 81 34.52 -3.08 -30.56
N MET A 82 35.27 -3.07 -29.45
CA MET A 82 36.70 -3.42 -29.46
C MET A 82 36.95 -4.83 -29.97
N LYS A 83 36.10 -5.79 -29.59
CA LYS A 83 36.16 -7.18 -30.07
C LYS A 83 35.87 -7.29 -31.57
N ALA A 84 34.86 -6.57 -32.08
CA ALA A 84 34.53 -6.54 -33.50
C ALA A 84 35.66 -5.92 -34.35
N ASP A 85 36.34 -4.91 -33.80
CA ASP A 85 37.47 -4.22 -34.44
C ASP A 85 38.79 -5.03 -34.34
N GLY A 86 38.78 -6.23 -33.75
CA GLY A 86 39.97 -7.07 -33.59
C GLY A 86 41.00 -6.54 -32.58
N ARG A 87 40.58 -5.66 -31.67
CA ARG A 87 41.45 -4.99 -30.66
C ARG A 87 41.35 -5.64 -29.27
N ALA A 88 40.83 -6.88 -29.20
CA ALA A 88 40.62 -7.62 -27.97
C ALA A 88 41.77 -8.60 -27.70
#